data_AF-A0A9D0BHM4-F1
#
_entry.id   AF-A0A9D0BHM4-F1
#
_cell.length_a   1.000
_cell.length_b   1.000
_cell.length_c   1.000
_cell.angle_alpha   90.00
_cell.angle_beta   90.00
_cell.angle_gamma   90.00
#
_symmetry.space_group_name_H-M   'P 1'
#
loop_
_entity.id
_entity.type
_entity.pdbx_description
1 polymer ?
#
loop_
_entity_poly.entity_id
_entity_poly.type
_entity_poly.pdbx_seq_one_letter_code
_entity_poly.pdbx_strand_id
1 'polypeptide(L)'
;MKKGLLAAVVMVLSLVMISPALSGEKAEDNYRTYCWQCHGMNGNGNGINVRDMSVQPRDHTYGKEMASRSDDELFMAIKEGGPAVSKSVLMPHWDGIFSDEEIHDLVRYLRQRCQCEHGKY
;
A
#
# COMPACT_ATOMS: atom_id res chain seq x y z
N MET A 1 -40.42 52.88 10.84
CA MET A 1 -40.85 51.47 10.72
C MET A 1 -39.89 50.78 9.74
N LYS A 2 -38.78 50.18 10.20
CA LYS A 2 -38.53 48.71 10.25
C LYS A 2 -39.17 47.98 9.04
N LYS A 3 -38.39 47.44 8.10
CA LYS A 3 -37.74 46.10 8.08
C LYS A 3 -36.73 46.12 6.91
N GLY A 4 -35.52 45.60 6.95
CA GLY A 4 -34.94 44.52 7.73
C GLY A 4 -34.02 43.76 6.78
N LEU A 5 -32.78 44.26 6.64
CA LEU A 5 -31.66 43.58 6.00
C LEU A 5 -31.38 42.29 6.78
N LEU A 6 -31.83 41.14 6.30
CA LEU A 6 -31.57 39.87 6.97
C LEU A 6 -31.30 38.75 5.96
N ALA A 7 -30.06 38.24 6.09
CA ALA A 7 -29.65 36.87 5.81
C ALA A 7 -29.30 36.50 4.36
N ALA A 8 -28.32 37.20 3.79
CA ALA A 8 -27.32 36.59 2.88
C ALA A 8 -26.37 35.65 3.66
N VAL A 9 -26.92 34.80 4.54
CA VAL A 9 -26.20 33.92 5.44
C VAL A 9 -26.85 32.53 5.37
N VAL A 10 -27.03 32.00 4.16
CA VAL A 10 -26.90 30.56 4.00
C VAL A 10 -25.40 30.33 3.93
N MET A 11 -24.82 30.32 5.13
CA MET A 11 -23.45 29.94 5.39
C MET A 11 -23.10 28.73 4.52
N VAL A 12 -22.04 28.92 3.77
CA VAL A 12 -21.13 27.97 3.12
C VAL A 12 -20.64 26.93 4.15
N LEU A 13 -21.56 26.18 4.76
CA LEU A 13 -21.32 25.15 5.77
C LEU A 13 -21.65 23.77 5.21
N SER A 14 -21.25 23.54 3.98
CA SER A 14 -20.82 22.20 3.60
C SER A 14 -19.30 22.28 3.64
N LEU A 15 -18.77 22.07 4.84
CA LEU A 15 -17.37 21.76 5.04
C LEU A 15 -16.99 20.75 3.97
N VAL A 16 -16.24 21.24 2.98
CA VAL A 16 -15.34 20.40 2.21
C VAL A 16 -14.52 19.72 3.29
N MET A 17 -14.87 18.48 3.59
CA MET A 17 -14.01 17.59 4.34
C MET A 17 -12.80 17.47 3.44
N ILE A 18 -11.82 18.33 3.68
CA ILE A 18 -10.47 18.22 3.17
C ILE A 18 -9.99 16.90 3.76
N SER A 19 -10.23 15.81 3.01
CA SER A 19 -9.58 14.55 3.29
C SER A 19 -8.08 14.84 3.29
N PRO A 20 -7.32 14.37 4.28
CA PRO A 20 -5.88 14.54 4.27
C PRO A 20 -5.34 13.58 3.21
N ALA A 21 -5.30 14.02 1.96
CA ALA A 21 -4.41 13.45 0.96
C ALA A 21 -3.22 14.41 0.83
N LEU A 22 -2.58 14.69 1.96
CA LEU A 22 -1.32 15.43 2.04
C LEU A 22 -0.35 14.58 2.88
N SER A 23 0.10 13.45 2.34
CA SER A 23 1.29 12.70 2.79
C SER A 23 1.55 11.57 1.76
N GLY A 24 2.71 11.59 1.08
CA GLY A 24 3.18 10.50 0.19
C GLY A 24 2.56 10.41 -1.22
N GLU A 25 3.34 9.87 -2.17
CA GLU A 25 2.80 9.32 -3.43
C GLU A 25 1.82 8.18 -3.11
N LYS A 26 0.80 7.94 -3.94
CA LYS A 26 -0.18 6.90 -3.63
C LYS A 26 0.52 5.53 -3.57
N ALA A 27 0.11 4.67 -2.65
CA ALA A 27 0.66 3.32 -2.53
C ALA A 27 0.65 2.53 -3.85
N GLU A 28 -0.37 2.72 -4.70
CA GLU A 28 -0.40 2.13 -6.05
C GLU A 28 0.75 2.65 -6.94
N ASP A 29 1.03 3.95 -6.91
CA ASP A 29 2.10 4.57 -7.71
C ASP A 29 3.47 4.09 -7.22
N ASN A 30 3.67 4.01 -5.89
CA ASN A 30 4.86 3.40 -5.31
C ASN A 30 5.02 1.93 -5.72
N TYR A 31 3.96 1.14 -5.64
CA TYR A 31 3.99 -0.26 -6.08
C TYR A 31 4.35 -0.41 -7.57
N ARG A 32 3.75 0.42 -8.42
CA ARG A 32 4.02 0.49 -9.87
C ARG A 32 5.38 1.05 -10.23
N THR A 33 6.05 1.75 -9.33
CA THR A 33 7.39 2.28 -9.57
C THR A 33 8.46 1.28 -9.11
N TYR A 34 8.30 0.74 -7.90
CA TYR A 34 9.37 0.03 -7.22
C TYR A 34 9.16 -1.50 -7.15
N CYS A 35 7.93 -1.98 -7.03
CA CYS A 35 7.65 -3.39 -6.70
C CYS A 35 7.35 -4.27 -7.93
N TRP A 36 6.68 -3.70 -8.94
CA TRP A 36 6.12 -4.46 -10.07
C TRP A 36 7.16 -5.22 -10.91
N GLN A 37 8.40 -4.73 -10.98
CA GLN A 37 9.44 -5.34 -11.83
C GLN A 37 9.73 -6.79 -11.41
N CYS A 38 9.53 -7.12 -10.13
CA CYS A 38 9.61 -8.48 -9.60
C CYS A 38 8.22 -9.05 -9.32
N HIS A 39 7.31 -8.30 -8.69
CA HIS A 39 6.00 -8.84 -8.30
C HIS A 39 4.95 -8.83 -9.43
N GLY A 40 5.27 -8.31 -10.62
CA GLY A 40 4.38 -8.20 -11.77
C GLY A 40 3.48 -6.97 -11.73
N MET A 41 3.07 -6.48 -12.91
CA MET A 41 2.10 -5.36 -13.04
C MET A 41 0.77 -5.66 -12.34
N ASN A 42 0.36 -6.92 -12.35
CA ASN A 42 -0.85 -7.37 -11.69
C ASN A 42 -0.59 -7.82 -10.24
N GLY A 43 0.66 -7.83 -9.77
CA GLY A 43 1.03 -8.34 -8.45
C GLY A 43 1.03 -9.87 -8.32
N ASN A 44 1.06 -10.60 -9.44
CA ASN A 44 0.96 -12.06 -9.47
C ASN A 44 2.31 -12.80 -9.43
N GLY A 45 3.39 -12.13 -9.01
CA GLY A 45 4.74 -12.70 -8.95
C GLY A 45 5.44 -12.86 -10.30
N ASN A 46 4.80 -12.48 -11.42
CA ASN A 46 5.34 -12.64 -12.77
C ASN A 46 5.96 -11.34 -13.30
N GLY A 47 6.87 -10.74 -12.52
CA GLY A 47 7.61 -9.55 -12.96
C GLY A 47 8.64 -9.85 -14.04
N ILE A 48 9.09 -8.84 -14.77
CA ILE A 48 10.06 -9.01 -15.86
C ILE A 48 11.43 -9.54 -15.37
N ASN A 49 11.77 -9.30 -14.10
CA ASN A 49 13.06 -9.67 -13.53
C ASN A 49 13.11 -11.11 -12.96
N VAL A 50 12.01 -11.88 -13.00
CA VAL A 50 11.91 -13.13 -12.21
C VAL A 50 12.40 -14.39 -12.92
N ARG A 51 12.59 -14.34 -14.25
CA ARG A 51 12.86 -15.53 -15.09
C ARG A 51 13.99 -16.42 -14.58
N ASP A 52 15.08 -15.78 -14.13
CA ASP A 52 16.32 -16.47 -13.75
C ASP A 52 16.51 -16.51 -12.21
N MET A 53 15.47 -16.16 -11.43
CA MET A 53 15.51 -16.21 -9.96
C MET A 53 15.25 -17.63 -9.42
N SER A 54 16.09 -18.09 -8.50
CA SER A 54 15.93 -19.38 -7.81
C SER A 54 14.73 -19.41 -6.85
N VAL A 55 14.30 -18.24 -6.37
CA VAL A 55 13.12 -18.06 -5.53
C VAL A 55 12.22 -17.03 -6.19
N GLN A 56 11.02 -17.44 -6.55
CA GLN A 56 10.05 -16.56 -7.22
C GLN A 56 9.39 -15.61 -6.21
N PRO A 57 9.12 -14.36 -6.61
CA PRO A 57 8.36 -13.43 -5.77
C PRO A 57 6.96 -13.96 -5.45
N ARG A 58 6.40 -13.50 -4.34
CA ARG A 58 5.05 -13.85 -3.90
C ARG A 58 4.01 -13.31 -4.88
N ASP A 59 2.96 -14.09 -5.11
CA ASP A 59 1.70 -13.63 -5.69
C ASP A 59 0.89 -12.89 -4.61
N HIS A 60 0.85 -11.56 -4.72
CA HIS A 60 0.09 -10.68 -3.83
C HIS A 60 -1.42 -10.69 -4.10
N THR A 61 -1.87 -11.37 -5.16
CA THR A 61 -3.30 -11.55 -5.45
C THR A 61 -3.84 -12.84 -4.81
N TYR A 62 -2.96 -13.77 -4.43
CA TYR A 62 -3.38 -15.03 -3.84
C TYR A 62 -3.65 -14.88 -2.35
N GLY A 63 -4.89 -14.53 -2.02
CA GLY A 63 -5.23 -14.10 -0.67
C GLY A 63 -5.09 -15.16 0.42
N LYS A 64 -5.19 -16.46 0.13
CA LYS A 64 -4.95 -17.51 1.14
C LYS A 64 -3.54 -17.42 1.71
N GLU A 65 -2.57 -17.23 0.83
CA GLU A 65 -1.17 -17.12 1.22
C GLU A 65 -0.88 -15.76 1.85
N MET A 66 -1.46 -14.68 1.32
CA MET A 66 -1.30 -13.35 1.90
C MET A 66 -1.94 -13.22 3.28
N ALA A 67 -3.07 -13.88 3.54
CA ALA A 67 -3.73 -13.93 4.84
C ALA A 67 -2.88 -14.67 5.90
N SER A 68 -2.02 -15.59 5.49
CA SER A 68 -1.11 -16.31 6.40
C SER A 68 0.07 -15.46 6.89
N ARG A 69 0.14 -14.18 6.50
CA ARG A 69 1.18 -13.22 6.88
C ARG A 69 0.55 -12.11 7.69
N SER A 70 1.17 -11.69 8.79
CA SER A 70 0.69 -10.54 9.56
C SER A 70 1.02 -9.24 8.84
N ASP A 71 0.36 -8.16 9.21
CA ASP A 71 0.67 -6.83 8.68
C ASP A 71 2.09 -6.40 9.07
N ASP A 72 2.54 -6.77 10.28
CA ASP A 72 3.93 -6.54 10.72
C ASP A 72 4.93 -7.32 9.87
N GLU A 73 4.66 -8.58 9.50
CA GLU A 73 5.55 -9.33 8.61
C GLU A 73 5.63 -8.67 7.23
N LEU A 74 4.51 -8.20 6.68
CA LEU A 74 4.50 -7.48 5.41
C LEU A 74 5.24 -6.14 5.51
N PHE A 75 5.03 -5.41 6.60
CA PHE A 75 5.72 -4.15 6.89
C PHE A 75 7.23 -4.37 6.96
N MET A 76 7.69 -5.35 7.75
CA MET A 76 9.11 -5.65 7.89
C MET A 76 9.74 -6.15 6.59
N ALA A 77 9.01 -6.94 5.80
CA ALA A 77 9.48 -7.38 4.49
C ALA A 77 9.73 -6.21 3.52
N ILE A 78 8.87 -5.19 3.55
CA ILE A 78 9.05 -3.99 2.72
C ILE A 78 10.14 -3.10 3.32
N LYS A 79 10.11 -2.85 4.63
CA LYS A 79 11.03 -1.94 5.30
C LYS A 79 12.47 -2.43 5.24
N GLU A 80 12.70 -3.67 5.68
CA GLU A 80 14.04 -4.24 5.90
C GLU A 80 14.41 -5.35 4.89
N GLY A 81 13.53 -5.60 3.92
CA GLY A 81 13.74 -6.60 2.87
C GLY A 81 13.40 -8.03 3.30
N GLY A 82 13.57 -8.96 2.36
CA GLY A 82 13.21 -10.36 2.56
C GLY A 82 13.92 -11.05 3.74
N PRO A 83 15.22 -10.82 4.00
CA PRO A 83 15.91 -11.47 5.11
C PRO A 83 15.31 -11.20 6.49
N ALA A 84 14.75 -10.01 6.72
CA ALA A 84 14.13 -9.64 7.99
C ALA A 84 12.94 -10.55 8.38
N VAL A 85 12.34 -11.21 7.38
CA VAL A 85 11.22 -12.15 7.56
C VAL A 85 11.54 -13.55 7.04
N SER A 86 12.83 -13.92 7.04
CA SER A 86 13.33 -15.22 6.60
C SER A 86 12.90 -15.58 5.15
N LYS A 87 12.91 -14.59 4.25
CA LYS A 87 12.67 -14.74 2.81
C LYS A 87 13.92 -14.41 2.01
N SER A 88 13.79 -14.44 0.69
CA SER A 88 14.89 -14.24 -0.27
C SER A 88 15.65 -12.93 -0.04
N VAL A 89 16.99 -13.00 -0.09
CA VAL A 89 17.88 -11.83 -0.10
C VAL A 89 17.68 -10.92 -1.31
N LEU A 90 16.97 -11.39 -2.34
CA LEU A 90 16.66 -10.63 -3.55
C LEU A 90 15.52 -9.61 -3.35
N MET A 91 14.76 -9.71 -2.26
CA MET A 91 13.78 -8.68 -1.92
C MET A 91 14.50 -7.56 -1.15
N PRO A 92 14.70 -6.38 -1.76
CA PRO A 92 15.47 -5.29 -1.16
C PRO A 92 14.70 -4.64 -0.01
N HIS A 93 15.43 -3.89 0.82
CA HIS A 93 14.88 -3.01 1.83
C HIS A 93 14.49 -1.65 1.22
N TRP A 94 13.50 -0.97 1.78
CA TRP A 94 12.96 0.29 1.25
C TRP A 94 12.85 1.42 2.27
N ASP A 95 13.36 1.22 3.49
CA ASP A 95 13.41 2.21 4.59
C ASP A 95 14.20 3.49 4.30
N GLY A 96 15.05 3.49 3.26
CA GLY A 96 15.73 4.69 2.75
C GLY A 96 14.95 5.46 1.68
N ILE A 97 13.83 4.91 1.19
CA ILE A 97 13.02 5.46 0.09
C ILE A 97 11.62 5.84 0.58
N PHE A 98 11.00 5.00 1.42
CA PHE A 98 9.66 5.21 1.96
C PHE A 98 9.71 5.51 3.45
N SER A 99 8.83 6.41 3.89
CA SER A 99 8.49 6.57 5.29
C SER A 99 7.71 5.36 5.83
N ASP A 100 7.69 5.19 7.16
CA ASP A 100 6.87 4.14 7.80
C ASP A 100 5.38 4.27 7.45
N GLU A 101 4.87 5.50 7.30
CA GLU A 101 3.50 5.76 6.84
C GLU A 101 3.27 5.21 5.43
N GLU A 102 4.16 5.52 4.48
CA GLU A 102 4.06 5.00 3.10
C GLU A 102 4.18 3.47 3.02
N ILE A 103 4.97 2.85 3.90
CA ILE A 103 5.07 1.39 3.98
C ILE A 103 3.75 0.81 4.53
N HIS A 104 3.16 1.41 5.56
CA HIS A 104 1.83 0.99 6.02
C HIS A 104 0.76 1.15 4.93
N ASP A 105 0.85 2.18 4.09
CA ASP A 105 -0.03 2.39 2.96
C ASP A 105 0.14 1.31 1.89
N LEU A 106 1.38 0.90 1.61
CA LEU A 106 1.69 -0.26 0.76
C LEU A 106 1.11 -1.56 1.33
N VAL A 107 1.21 -1.79 2.65
CA VAL A 107 0.59 -2.96 3.29
C VAL A 107 -0.93 -2.95 3.10
N ARG A 108 -1.60 -1.79 3.28
CA ARG A 108 -3.04 -1.65 3.02
C ARG A 108 -3.38 -1.91 1.55
N TYR A 109 -2.55 -1.43 0.62
CA TYR A 109 -2.70 -1.71 -0.81
C TYR A 109 -2.60 -3.22 -1.12
N LEU A 110 -1.66 -3.94 -0.50
CA LEU A 110 -1.56 -5.40 -0.63
C LEU A 110 -2.82 -6.11 -0.11
N ARG A 111 -3.40 -5.65 1.01
CA ARG A 111 -4.64 -6.21 1.56
C ARG A 111 -5.84 -6.02 0.63
N GLN A 112 -5.95 -4.85 0.02
CA GLN A 112 -6.96 -4.60 -1.01
C GLN A 112 -6.75 -5.49 -2.23
N ARG A 113 -5.49 -5.68 -2.64
CA ARG A 113 -5.14 -6.48 -3.82
C ARG A 113 -5.45 -7.96 -3.64
N CYS A 114 -5.15 -8.53 -2.48
CA CYS A 114 -5.43 -9.92 -2.14
C CYS A 114 -6.89 -10.17 -1.72
N GLN A 115 -7.65 -9.10 -1.45
CA GLN A 115 -8.98 -9.15 -0.86
C GLN A 115 -9.00 -10.02 0.41
N CYS A 116 -8.01 -9.79 1.29
CA CYS A 116 -7.74 -10.64 2.43
C CYS A 116 -7.40 -9.83 3.69
N GLU A 117 -7.61 -10.45 4.86
CA GLU A 117 -7.14 -9.96 6.16
C GLU A 117 -6.24 -11.02 6.79
N HIS A 118 -5.36 -10.64 7.70
CA HIS A 118 -4.54 -11.62 8.42
C HIS A 118 -5.43 -12.63 9.17
N GLY A 119 -5.14 -13.92 8.97
CA GLY A 119 -5.86 -15.01 9.62
C GLY A 119 -7.28 -15.26 9.11
N LYS A 120 -7.74 -14.52 8.08
CA LYS A 120 -9.07 -14.69 7.49
C LYS A 120 -8.96 -14.76 5.96
N TYR A 121 -9.23 -15.94 5.42
CA TYR A 121 -9.37 -16.17 3.98
C TYR A 121 -10.38 -17.29 3.69
#